data_AF-A0A1V5QN53-F1
#
_entry.id   AF-A0A1V5QN53-F1
#
_cell.length_a   1.000
_cell.length_b   1.000
_cell.length_c   1.000
_cell.angle_alpha   90.00
_cell.angle_beta   90.00
_cell.angle_gamma   90.00
#
_symmetry.space_group_name_H-M   'P 1'
#
loop_
_entity.id
_entity.type
_entity.pdbx_description
1 polymer ?
#
loop_
_entity_poly.entity_id
_entity_poly.type
_entity_poly.pdbx_seq_one_letter_code
_entity_poly.pdbx_strand_id
1 'polypeptide(L)'
;MAGSRSGQSPRLHLLHLETNTLRPLTPAHLNLEWHALSSDGNTLILGDLQQALLMDQRQPEAAPTPVQGWHPDDRFMAWTADGSEIYVTRFVTDPIPIWKLNPRTGQRTPWLQLDLKEIPASTLRDATITPDGETWALRYRKVQTDLYLADGLK
;
A
#
# COMPACT_ATOMS: atom_id res chain seq x y z
N MET A 1 4.04 -15.05 4.55
CA MET A 1 4.14 -14.66 5.97
C MET A 1 5.46 -13.92 6.18
N ALA A 2 5.49 -12.91 7.05
CA ALA A 2 6.71 -12.23 7.47
C ALA A 2 7.20 -12.84 8.79
N GLY A 3 8.50 -13.09 8.92
CA GLY A 3 9.11 -13.63 10.13
C GLY A 3 10.59 -13.33 10.19
N SER A 4 11.17 -13.37 11.40
CA SER A 4 12.60 -13.22 11.63
C SER A 4 13.13 -14.40 12.46
N ARG A 5 14.34 -14.86 12.17
CA ARG A 5 15.15 -15.60 13.15
C ARG A 5 15.96 -14.56 13.94
N SER A 6 16.17 -14.81 15.24
CA SER A 6 16.90 -13.89 16.14
C SER A 6 18.16 -13.32 15.47
N GLY A 7 18.25 -11.99 15.37
CA GLY A 7 19.37 -11.26 14.78
C GLY A 7 19.30 -10.99 13.27
N GLN A 8 18.26 -11.42 12.54
CA GLN A 8 18.10 -11.14 11.10
C GLN A 8 16.93 -10.18 10.81
N SER A 9 17.14 -9.27 9.85
CA SER A 9 16.09 -8.39 9.32
C SER A 9 14.89 -9.22 8.82
N PRO A 10 13.64 -8.77 9.04
CA PRO A 10 12.45 -9.50 8.58
C PRO A 10 12.53 -9.76 7.07
N ARG A 11 12.17 -10.97 6.65
CA ARG A 11 12.09 -11.37 5.24
C ARG A 11 10.69 -11.86 4.91
N LEU A 12 10.26 -11.62 3.68
CA LEU A 12 9.06 -12.26 3.16
C LEU A 12 9.41 -13.68 2.75
N HIS A 13 8.56 -14.61 3.17
CA HIS A 13 8.67 -16.01 2.79
C HIS A 13 7.38 -16.48 2.10
N LEU A 14 7.57 -17.21 1.01
CA LEU A 14 6.54 -18.04 0.40
C LEU A 14 6.51 -19.38 1.13
N LEU A 15 5.35 -19.74 1.66
CA LEU A 15 5.09 -21.06 2.22
C LEU A 15 4.50 -21.95 1.15
N HIS A 16 5.18 -23.05 0.85
CA HIS A 16 4.62 -24.12 0.02
C HIS A 16 3.77 -25.03 0.92
N LEU A 17 2.45 -25.02 0.74
CA LEU A 17 1.51 -25.65 1.69
C LEU A 17 1.63 -27.17 1.72
N GLU A 18 1.87 -27.81 0.57
CA GLU A 18 1.95 -29.28 0.49
C GLU A 18 3.20 -29.84 1.14
N THR A 19 4.33 -29.16 0.96
CA THR A 19 5.64 -29.60 1.46
C THR A 19 6.00 -28.97 2.79
N ASN A 20 5.20 -27.98 3.24
CA ASN A 20 5.46 -27.14 4.41
C ASN A 20 6.87 -26.51 4.40
N THR A 21 7.36 -26.15 3.20
CA THR A 21 8.68 -25.53 3.04
C THR A 21 8.56 -24.03 2.84
N LEU A 22 9.51 -23.30 3.45
CA LEU A 22 9.61 -21.84 3.30
C LEU A 22 10.71 -21.50 2.31
N ARG A 23 10.39 -20.72 1.28
CA ARG A 23 11.38 -20.10 0.40
C ARG A 23 11.39 -18.58 0.62
N PRO A 24 12.56 -17.93 0.71
CA PRO A 24 12.62 -16.48 0.76
C PRO A 24 12.08 -15.87 -0.54
N LEU A 25 11.29 -14.81 -0.42
CA LEU A 25 10.69 -14.06 -1.53
C LEU A 25 11.43 -12.75 -1.80
N THR A 26 12.21 -12.28 -0.84
CA THR A 26 12.93 -11.01 -0.90
C THR A 26 14.39 -11.19 -0.48
N PRO A 27 15.33 -10.40 -1.04
CA PRO A 27 16.68 -10.28 -0.53
C PRO A 27 16.73 -9.97 0.96
N ALA A 28 17.89 -10.24 1.55
CA ALA A 28 18.19 -9.84 2.91
C ALA A 28 18.13 -8.31 3.06
N HIS A 29 17.69 -7.83 4.23
CA HIS A 29 17.77 -6.41 4.64
C HIS A 29 16.83 -5.42 3.94
N LEU A 30 15.86 -5.89 3.13
CA LEU A 30 14.74 -5.05 2.71
C LEU A 30 13.75 -4.91 3.87
N ASN A 31 13.85 -3.81 4.62
CA ASN A 31 12.97 -3.50 5.74
C ASN A 31 11.83 -2.58 5.28
N LEU A 32 10.91 -3.13 4.49
CA LEU A 32 9.76 -2.42 3.93
C LEU A 32 8.48 -2.86 4.67
N GLU A 33 7.61 -1.88 4.97
CA GLU A 33 6.49 -2.03 5.88
C GLU A 33 5.30 -2.77 5.27
N TRP A 34 5.11 -2.63 3.96
CA TRP A 34 3.98 -3.20 3.24
C TRP A 34 4.43 -3.86 1.93
N HIS A 35 3.61 -4.79 1.44
CA HIS A 35 3.87 -5.54 0.23
C HIS A 35 2.57 -6.03 -0.42
N ALA A 36 2.59 -6.19 -1.74
CA ALA A 36 1.50 -6.79 -2.50
C ALA A 36 2.02 -7.48 -3.76
N LEU A 37 1.43 -8.62 -4.10
CA LEU A 37 1.76 -9.36 -5.31
C LEU A 37 0.73 -9.04 -6.40
N SER A 38 1.17 -8.90 -7.65
CA SER A 38 0.30 -8.77 -8.81
C SER A 38 -0.59 -10.02 -8.95
N SER A 39 -1.72 -9.87 -9.64
CA SER A 39 -2.71 -10.93 -9.83
C SER A 39 -2.12 -12.20 -10.49
N ASP A 40 -1.14 -12.02 -11.38
CA ASP A 40 -0.42 -13.09 -12.07
C ASP A 40 0.73 -13.71 -11.24
N GLY A 41 1.00 -13.18 -10.04
CA GLY A 41 2.05 -13.66 -9.16
C GLY A 41 3.48 -13.26 -9.56
N ASN A 42 3.67 -12.51 -10.65
CA ASN A 42 5.00 -12.27 -11.21
C ASN A 42 5.69 -11.01 -10.68
N THR A 43 4.93 -10.01 -10.23
CA THR A 43 5.48 -8.73 -9.78
C THR A 43 5.10 -8.49 -8.32
N LEU A 44 6.10 -8.37 -7.47
CA LEU A 44 5.94 -7.96 -6.07
C LEU A 44 6.24 -6.46 -5.97
N ILE A 45 5.30 -5.70 -5.41
CA ILE A 45 5.57 -4.34 -4.95
C ILE A 45 5.81 -4.37 -3.44
N LEU A 46 6.80 -3.62 -2.99
CA LEU A 46 7.23 -3.50 -1.61
C LEU A 46 7.40 -2.02 -1.32
N GLY A 47 7.05 -1.55 -0.14
CA GLY A 47 7.32 -0.16 0.21
C GLY A 47 7.19 0.17 1.67
N ASP A 48 7.49 1.42 1.97
CA ASP A 48 7.36 2.07 3.27
C ASP A 48 6.75 3.47 3.07
N LEU A 49 6.90 4.38 4.04
CA LEU A 49 6.41 5.75 3.94
C LEU A 49 7.22 6.65 2.99
N GLN A 50 8.38 6.22 2.51
CA GLN A 50 9.31 7.02 1.71
C GLN A 50 9.40 6.54 0.26
N GLN A 51 9.34 5.23 0.05
CA GLN A 51 9.59 4.63 -1.27
C GLN A 51 8.74 3.40 -1.54
N ALA A 52 8.60 3.08 -2.82
CA ALA A 52 8.09 1.81 -3.29
C ALA A 52 9.06 1.22 -4.33
N LEU A 53 9.26 -0.10 -4.27
CA LEU A 53 10.13 -0.88 -5.13
C LEU A 53 9.32 -2.01 -5.80
N LEU A 54 9.70 -2.37 -7.01
CA LEU A 54 9.23 -3.54 -7.75
C LEU A 54 10.27 -4.64 -7.75
N MET A 55 9.80 -5.88 -7.74
CA MET A 55 10.62 -7.07 -7.90
C MET A 55 9.93 -8.08 -8.81
N ASP A 56 10.65 -8.56 -9.82
CA ASP A 56 10.18 -9.65 -10.69
C ASP A 56 10.45 -11.00 -10.03
N GLN A 57 9.39 -11.73 -9.69
CA GLN A 57 9.45 -13.02 -9.01
C GLN A 57 10.01 -14.14 -9.89
N ARG A 58 10.12 -13.91 -11.21
CA ARG A 58 10.80 -14.82 -12.13
C ARG A 58 12.31 -14.65 -12.09
N GLN A 59 12.79 -13.54 -11.51
CA GLN A 59 14.20 -13.21 -11.33
C GLN A 59 14.45 -12.73 -9.88
N PRO A 60 14.24 -13.58 -8.87
CA PRO A 60 14.28 -13.17 -7.46
C PRO A 60 15.66 -12.68 -6.99
N GLU A 61 16.72 -13.02 -7.72
CA GLU A 61 18.09 -12.55 -7.47
C GLU A 61 18.38 -11.16 -8.06
N ALA A 62 17.50 -10.65 -8.93
CA ALA A 62 17.64 -9.30 -9.47
C ALA A 62 17.35 -8.26 -8.39
N ALA A 63 18.11 -7.16 -8.42
CA ALA A 63 17.88 -6.06 -7.49
C ALA A 63 16.48 -5.45 -7.69
N PRO A 64 15.75 -5.11 -6.61
CA PRO A 64 14.49 -4.38 -6.73
C PRO A 64 14.70 -3.04 -7.44
N THR A 65 13.75 -2.65 -8.28
CA THR A 65 13.78 -1.38 -9.01
C THR A 65 12.79 -0.39 -8.40
N PRO A 66 13.10 0.91 -8.27
CA PRO A 66 12.14 1.90 -7.81
C PRO A 66 10.87 1.93 -8.67
N VAL A 67 9.72 2.13 -8.02
CA VAL A 67 8.46 2.45 -8.70
C VAL A 67 8.61 3.84 -9.32
N GLN A 68 8.55 3.89 -10.65
CA GLN A 68 8.66 5.15 -11.38
C GLN A 68 7.43 6.02 -11.09
N GLY A 69 7.65 7.33 -10.91
CA GLY A 69 6.58 8.28 -10.61
C GLY A 69 5.94 8.14 -9.22
N TRP A 70 6.54 7.35 -8.31
CA TRP A 70 6.14 7.28 -6.91
C TRP A 70 6.43 8.60 -6.19
N HIS A 71 5.51 9.01 -5.32
CA HIS A 71 5.63 10.19 -4.46
C HIS A 71 5.59 9.76 -2.99
N PRO A 72 6.31 10.41 -2.07
CA PRO A 72 6.31 10.05 -0.65
C PRO A 72 4.92 10.05 0.02
N ASP A 73 4.02 10.93 -0.45
CA ASP A 73 2.62 10.96 0.03
C ASP A 73 1.71 9.91 -0.60
N ASP A 74 2.18 9.18 -1.62
CA ASP A 74 1.38 8.13 -2.23
C ASP A 74 1.13 7.00 -1.24
N ARG A 75 -0.06 6.43 -1.34
CA ARG A 75 -0.48 5.22 -0.65
C ARG A 75 -0.93 4.22 -1.70
N PHE A 76 -0.32 3.04 -1.66
CA PHE A 76 -0.71 1.91 -2.49
C PHE A 76 -2.08 1.42 -2.05
N MET A 77 -3.00 1.17 -2.99
CA MET A 77 -4.33 0.64 -2.69
C MET A 77 -4.50 -0.80 -3.18
N ALA A 78 -4.11 -1.08 -4.43
CA ALA A 78 -4.12 -2.41 -5.04
C ALA A 78 -3.41 -2.40 -6.40
N TRP A 79 -3.12 -3.59 -6.92
CA TRP A 79 -2.87 -3.80 -8.34
C TRP A 79 -4.18 -3.74 -9.14
N THR A 80 -4.12 -3.28 -10.39
CA THR A 80 -5.21 -3.48 -11.35
C THR A 80 -5.39 -4.96 -11.67
N ALA A 81 -6.57 -5.35 -12.15
CA ALA A 81 -6.89 -6.76 -12.46
C ALA A 81 -5.87 -7.44 -13.40
N ASP A 82 -5.37 -6.69 -14.39
CA ASP A 82 -4.36 -7.14 -15.34
C ASP A 82 -2.91 -7.12 -14.80
N GLY A 83 -2.71 -6.60 -13.59
CA GLY A 83 -1.41 -6.50 -12.93
C GLY A 83 -0.43 -5.51 -13.60
N SER A 84 -0.88 -4.68 -14.54
CA SER A 84 -0.02 -3.79 -15.31
C SER A 84 0.20 -2.43 -14.62
N GLU A 85 -0.79 -1.99 -13.85
CA GLU A 85 -0.81 -0.72 -13.13
C GLU A 85 -1.17 -0.94 -11.66
N ILE A 86 -0.98 0.11 -10.86
CA ILE A 86 -1.39 0.15 -9.46
C ILE A 86 -2.36 1.31 -9.23
N TYR A 87 -3.34 1.09 -8.38
CA TYR A 87 -4.13 2.17 -7.82
C TYR A 87 -3.36 2.83 -6.68
N VAL A 88 -3.20 4.15 -6.76
CA VAL A 88 -2.55 4.97 -5.73
C VAL A 88 -3.41 6.15 -5.35
N THR A 89 -3.31 6.58 -4.10
CA THR A 89 -4.00 7.75 -3.57
C THR A 89 -3.08 8.60 -2.72
N ARG A 90 -3.53 9.81 -2.37
CA ARG A 90 -2.89 10.67 -1.39
C ARG A 90 -3.94 11.21 -0.43
N PHE A 91 -3.71 11.05 0.87
CA PHE A 91 -4.61 11.51 1.92
C PHE A 91 -4.34 12.95 2.37
N VAL A 92 -3.91 13.82 1.45
CA VAL A 92 -3.50 15.20 1.77
C VAL A 92 -4.44 16.27 1.23
N THR A 93 -5.38 15.91 0.36
CA THR A 93 -6.29 16.86 -0.29
C THR A 93 -7.70 16.28 -0.39
N ASP A 94 -8.69 17.14 -0.21
CA ASP A 94 -10.10 16.86 -0.52
C ASP A 94 -10.47 17.55 -1.85
N PRO A 95 -11.23 16.90 -2.77
CA PRO A 95 -11.65 15.50 -2.72
C PRO A 95 -10.45 14.55 -2.85
N ILE A 96 -10.54 13.36 -2.26
CA ILE A 96 -9.44 12.39 -2.20
C ILE A 96 -9.21 11.81 -3.60
N PRO A 97 -8.03 12.04 -4.19
CA PRO A 97 -7.75 11.57 -5.54
C PRO A 97 -7.29 10.12 -5.54
N ILE A 98 -7.74 9.36 -6.54
CA ILE A 98 -7.22 8.04 -6.86
C ILE A 98 -6.76 8.05 -8.32
N TRP A 99 -5.54 7.58 -8.53
CA TRP A 99 -4.93 7.46 -9.85
C TRP A 99 -4.59 6.01 -10.14
N LYS A 100 -4.52 5.69 -11.43
CA LYS A 100 -3.72 4.57 -11.90
C LYS A 100 -2.30 5.05 -12.17
N LEU A 101 -1.32 4.29 -11.72
CA LEU A 101 0.09 4.53 -11.95
C LEU A 101 0.68 3.29 -12.60
N ASN A 102 1.27 3.43 -13.78
CA ASN A 102 2.13 2.40 -14.33
C ASN A 102 3.47 2.44 -13.57
N PRO A 103 3.80 1.43 -12.76
CA PRO A 103 4.93 1.52 -11.85
C PRO A 103 6.28 1.35 -12.57
N ARG A 104 6.28 0.98 -13.86
CA ARG A 104 7.50 0.82 -14.68
C ARG A 104 7.82 2.07 -15.50
N THR A 105 6.80 2.79 -15.98
CA THR A 105 6.99 4.00 -16.81
C THR A 105 6.79 5.29 -16.03
N GLY A 106 6.10 5.24 -14.88
CA GLY A 106 5.71 6.41 -14.11
C GLY A 106 4.51 7.17 -14.68
N GLN A 107 3.88 6.64 -15.73
CA GLN A 107 2.67 7.23 -16.28
C GLN A 107 1.55 7.19 -15.25
N ARG A 108 1.04 8.36 -14.88
CA ARG A 108 -0.06 8.53 -13.93
C ARG A 108 -1.31 9.05 -14.65
N THR A 109 -2.43 8.38 -14.46
CA THR A 109 -3.73 8.76 -15.04
C THR A 109 -4.76 8.94 -13.92
N PRO A 110 -5.53 10.05 -13.92
CA PRO A 110 -6.67 10.20 -13.01
C PRO A 110 -7.69 9.07 -13.23
N TRP A 111 -8.21 8.51 -12.14
CA TRP A 111 -9.18 7.42 -12.22
C TRP A 111 -10.49 7.74 -11.48
N LEU A 112 -10.42 8.16 -10.22
CA LEU A 112 -11.59 8.53 -9.42
C LEU A 112 -11.23 9.65 -8.43
N GLN A 113 -12.24 10.42 -8.02
CA GLN A 113 -12.15 11.33 -6.89
C GLN A 113 -13.26 10.99 -5.90
N LEU A 114 -12.88 10.77 -4.64
CA LEU A 114 -13.82 10.50 -3.55
C LEU A 114 -14.09 11.81 -2.80
N ASP A 115 -15.31 12.32 -2.92
CA ASP A 115 -15.79 13.46 -2.14
C ASP A 115 -16.51 12.97 -0.88
N LEU A 116 -15.75 12.81 0.19
CA LEU A 116 -16.26 12.36 1.49
C LEU A 116 -16.51 13.57 2.39
N LYS A 117 -17.66 14.23 2.20
CA LYS A 117 -18.02 15.47 2.91
C LYS A 117 -17.81 15.46 4.43
N GLU A 118 -17.99 14.31 5.08
CA GLU A 118 -17.86 14.17 6.54
C GLU A 118 -16.55 13.54 7.01
N ILE A 119 -15.69 13.09 6.08
CA ILE A 119 -14.43 12.40 6.37
C ILE A 119 -13.30 13.16 5.65
N PRO A 120 -12.65 14.12 6.34
CA PRO A 120 -11.51 14.83 5.75
C PRO A 120 -10.38 13.86 5.39
N ALA A 121 -9.72 14.09 4.26
CA ALA A 121 -8.60 13.27 3.78
C ALA A 121 -7.54 13.06 4.87
N SER A 122 -7.24 14.09 5.66
CA SER A 122 -6.23 14.06 6.72
C SER A 122 -6.51 13.05 7.85
N THR A 123 -7.75 12.55 7.96
CA THR A 123 -8.12 11.53 8.95
C THR A 123 -7.89 10.09 8.47
N LEU A 124 -7.66 9.90 7.16
CA LEU A 124 -7.44 8.60 6.56
C LEU A 124 -6.08 8.03 6.95
N ARG A 125 -6.07 6.71 7.15
CA ARG A 125 -4.90 5.93 7.54
C ARG A 125 -4.56 4.87 6.52
N ASP A 126 -5.57 4.35 5.83
CA ASP A 126 -5.40 3.29 4.86
C ASP A 126 -6.56 3.28 3.87
N ALA A 127 -6.33 2.73 2.70
CA ALA A 127 -7.35 2.52 1.68
C ALA A 127 -7.02 1.28 0.86
N THR A 128 -8.04 0.52 0.51
CA THR A 128 -7.92 -0.58 -0.44
C THR A 128 -9.03 -0.50 -1.47
N ILE A 129 -8.78 -1.08 -2.62
CA ILE A 129 -9.70 -1.10 -3.76
C ILE A 129 -9.65 -2.47 -4.42
N THR A 130 -10.77 -2.94 -4.93
CA THR A 130 -10.82 -4.18 -5.69
C THR A 130 -10.01 -4.03 -6.99
N PRO A 131 -9.42 -5.12 -7.52
CA PRO A 131 -8.60 -5.03 -8.74
C PRO A 131 -9.34 -4.49 -9.98
N ASP A 132 -10.66 -4.69 -10.05
CA ASP A 132 -11.53 -4.11 -11.08
C ASP A 132 -11.79 -2.60 -10.89
N GLY A 133 -11.51 -2.07 -9.70
CA GLY A 133 -11.76 -0.68 -9.33
C GLY A 133 -13.19 -0.39 -8.86
N GLU A 134 -14.09 -1.36 -8.83
CA GLU A 134 -15.52 -1.10 -8.60
C GLU A 134 -15.88 -0.85 -7.13
N THR A 135 -15.13 -1.44 -6.20
CA THR A 135 -15.40 -1.35 -4.77
C THR A 135 -14.16 -0.92 -4.01
N TRP A 136 -14.33 -0.05 -3.02
CA TRP A 136 -13.24 0.46 -2.20
C TRP A 136 -13.63 0.50 -0.72
N ALA A 137 -12.63 0.40 0.14
CA ALA A 137 -12.78 0.52 1.58
C ALA A 137 -11.72 1.48 2.13
N LEU A 138 -12.12 2.29 3.11
CA LEU A 138 -11.28 3.30 3.73
C LEU A 138 -11.20 3.08 5.23
N ARG A 139 -10.02 3.26 5.78
CA ARG A 139 -9.79 3.26 7.22
C ARG A 139 -9.42 4.68 7.66
N TYR A 140 -10.23 5.28 8.51
CA TYR A 140 -10.01 6.62 9.06
C TYR A 140 -10.08 6.63 10.58
N ARG A 141 -9.49 7.65 11.20
CA ARG A 141 -9.60 7.91 12.64
C ARG A 141 -10.38 9.19 12.87
N LYS A 142 -11.57 9.07 13.45
CA LYS A 142 -12.36 10.21 13.93
C LYS A 142 -12.13 10.37 15.43
N VAL A 143 -11.68 11.54 15.86
CA VAL A 143 -11.65 11.93 17.27
C VAL A 143 -12.82 12.88 17.49
N GLN A 144 -13.73 12.51 18.37
CA GLN A 144 -14.85 13.36 18.79
C GLN A 144 -14.59 13.78 20.23
N THR A 145 -14.64 15.08 20.48
CA THR A 145 -14.52 15.65 21.82
C THR A 145 -15.79 16.40 22.13
N ASP A 146 -16.42 16.09 23.26
CA ASP A 146 -17.54 16.86 23.78
C ASP A 146 -17.01 17.89 24.77
N LEU A 147 -17.32 19.17 24.54
CA LEU A 147 -17.01 20.25 25.47
C LEU A 147 -18.24 20.52 26.34
N TYR A 148 -18.11 20.26 27.63
CA TYR A 148 -19.14 20.61 28.62
C TYR A 148 -18.75 21.92 29.32
N LEU A 149 -19.68 22.89 29.35
CA LEU A 149 -19.57 24.06 30.22
C LEU A 149 -20.23 23.73 31.56
N ALA A 150 -19.46 23.77 32.64
CA ALA A 150 -19.99 23.65 33.99
C ALA A 150 -20.13 25.05 34.62
N ASP A 151 -21.37 25.50 34.79
CA ASP A 151 -21.68 26.69 35.57
C ASP A 151 -22.03 26.29 37.02
N GLY A 152 -21.46 26.99 38.02
CA GLY A 152 -21.85 26.84 39.43
C GLY A 152 -20.97 25.93 40.30
N LEU A 153 -19.70 25.71 39.94
CA LEU A 153 -18.72 25.12 40.87
C LEU A 153 -18.58 26.03 42.11
N LYS A 154 -18.95 25.52 43.28
CA LYS A 154 -18.78 26.17 44.60
C LYS A 154 -17.66 25.51 45.38
#